data_AF-A0A832X566-F1
#
_entry.id   AF-A0A832X566-F1
#
_cell.length_a   1.000
_cell.length_b   1.000
_cell.length_c   1.000
_cell.angle_alpha   90.00
_cell.angle_beta   90.00
_cell.angle_gamma   90.00
#
_symmetry.space_group_name_H-M   'P 1'
#
loop_
_entity.id
_entity.type
_entity.pdbx_description
1 polymer ?
#
loop_
_entity_poly.entity_id
_entity_poly.type
_entity_poly.pdbx_seq_one_letter_code
_entity_poly.pdbx_strand_id
1 'polypeptide(L)'
;MATKLKRYTILLLLIIGLVFLGIGCTGNKNNEGSSAENVSGAESASILLKGSDTVLPLAQAEAEEFMAENSGKSVTVTGGGSGVGIAALIDGEVNIAPASREMTDDEI
;
A
#
# COMPACT_ATOMS: atom_id res chain seq x y z
N MET A 1 43.04 21.18 -26.77
CA MET A 1 41.61 21.53 -26.96
C MET A 1 40.69 20.31 -27.14
N ALA A 2 41.14 19.18 -27.71
CA ALA A 2 40.29 18.02 -28.00
C ALA A 2 39.71 17.24 -26.78
N THR A 3 40.35 17.30 -25.59
CA THR A 3 39.89 16.57 -24.40
C THR A 3 38.69 17.23 -23.71
N LYS A 4 38.57 18.56 -23.78
CA LYS A 4 37.40 19.31 -23.28
C LYS A 4 36.18 19.06 -24.18
N LEU A 5 36.38 18.99 -25.49
CA LEU A 5 35.32 18.68 -26.46
C LEU A 5 34.79 17.25 -26.27
N LYS A 6 35.67 16.26 -26.05
CA LYS A 6 35.28 14.87 -25.76
C LYS A 6 34.50 14.73 -24.44
N ARG A 7 34.86 15.51 -23.41
CA ARG A 7 34.14 15.55 -22.12
C ARG A 7 32.75 16.19 -22.27
N TYR A 8 32.62 17.23 -23.09
CA TYR A 8 31.32 17.82 -23.40
C TYR A 8 30.44 16.87 -24.23
N THR A 9 30.99 16.14 -25.20
CA THR A 9 30.24 15.13 -25.95
C THR A 9 29.70 14.01 -25.04
N ILE A 10 30.49 13.56 -24.05
CA ILE A 10 30.06 12.55 -23.06
C ILE A 10 28.97 13.11 -22.13
N LEU A 11 29.10 14.35 -21.67
CA LEU A 11 28.08 15.00 -20.83
C LEU A 11 26.77 15.26 -21.59
N LEU A 12 26.84 15.62 -22.88
CA LEU A 12 25.66 15.84 -23.72
C LEU A 12 24.88 14.54 -23.99
N LEU A 13 25.59 13.42 -24.19
CA LEU A 13 25.00 12.10 -24.38
C LEU A 13 24.28 11.60 -23.10
N LEU A 14 24.83 11.91 -21.92
CA LEU A 14 24.26 11.55 -20.62
C LEU A 14 22.97 12.34 -20.32
N ILE A 15 22.94 13.64 -20.68
CA ILE A 15 21.76 14.50 -20.50
C ILE A 15 20.64 14.13 -21.50
N ILE A 16 20.98 13.79 -22.74
CA ILE A 16 20.00 13.30 -23.73
C ILE A 16 19.42 11.94 -23.30
N GLY A 17 20.23 11.04 -22.71
CA GLY A 17 19.75 9.77 -22.16
C GLY A 17 18.75 9.92 -21.01
N LEU A 18 18.90 10.96 -20.18
CA LEU A 18 17.94 11.28 -19.11
C LEU A 18 16.59 11.82 -19.63
N VAL A 19 16.57 12.44 -20.82
CA VAL A 19 15.33 12.95 -21.44
C VAL A 19 14.47 11.81 -22.03
N PHE A 20 15.08 10.71 -22.49
CA PHE A 20 14.34 9.55 -22.99
C PHE A 20 13.69 8.69 -21.89
N LEU A 21 14.07 8.88 -20.62
CA LEU A 21 13.43 8.21 -19.48
C LEU A 21 12.08 8.83 -19.09
N GLY A 22 11.69 9.96 -19.72
CA GLY A 22 10.48 10.73 -19.41
C GLY A 22 9.29 10.57 -20.36
N ILE A 23 9.40 9.83 -21.47
CA ILE A 23 8.28 9.59 -22.42
C ILE A 23 7.68 8.19 -22.22
N GLY A 24 7.54 7.79 -20.95
CA GLY A 24 7.06 6.46 -20.53
C GLY A 24 5.66 6.43 -19.89
N CYS A 25 4.99 7.57 -19.71
CA CYS A 25 3.61 7.60 -19.21
C CYS A 25 2.63 7.99 -20.32
N THR A 26 2.39 7.07 -21.25
CA THR A 26 1.12 7.02 -22.00
C THR A 26 0.56 5.61 -21.88
N GLY A 27 0.04 5.31 -20.70
CA GLY A 27 -0.81 4.16 -20.41
C GLY A 27 -2.26 4.64 -20.38
N ASN A 28 -3.05 4.11 -21.30
CA ASN A 28 -4.48 4.34 -21.49
C ASN A 28 -5.28 4.18 -20.19
N LYS A 29 -6.27 5.03 -19.97
CA LYS A 29 -7.16 5.03 -18.79
C LYS A 29 -8.08 3.79 -18.74
N ASN A 30 -8.46 3.44 -17.50
CA ASN A 30 -9.60 2.62 -17.05
C ASN A 30 -9.33 1.12 -16.81
N ASN A 31 -8.92 0.78 -15.58
CA ASN A 31 -9.80 0.17 -14.58
C ASN A 31 -9.05 0.10 -13.23
N GLU A 32 -9.59 0.78 -12.22
CA GLU A 32 -9.29 0.55 -10.82
C GLU A 32 -9.64 -0.89 -10.47
N GLY A 33 -8.68 -1.63 -9.94
CA GLY A 33 -8.78 -3.06 -9.70
C GLY A 33 -7.41 -3.63 -9.40
N SER A 34 -6.77 -3.11 -8.35
CA SER A 34 -5.48 -3.59 -7.89
C SER A 34 -5.67 -4.84 -7.03
N SER A 35 -6.06 -5.95 -7.67
CA SER A 35 -5.84 -7.28 -7.13
C SER A 35 -4.42 -7.70 -7.48
N ALA A 36 -3.53 -7.75 -6.50
CA ALA A 36 -2.21 -8.35 -6.64
C ALA A 36 -1.86 -9.13 -5.38
N GLU A 37 -2.28 -10.39 -5.32
CA GLU A 37 -1.48 -11.42 -4.67
C GLU A 37 -0.15 -11.56 -5.43
N ASN A 38 0.96 -11.30 -4.75
CA ASN A 38 2.27 -11.82 -5.13
C ASN A 38 3.08 -12.04 -3.84
N VAL A 39 3.16 -13.30 -3.40
CA VAL A 39 4.10 -13.73 -2.38
C VAL A 39 5.48 -13.82 -3.02
N SER A 40 6.43 -12.99 -2.56
CA SER A 40 7.83 -13.35 -2.24
C SER A 40 8.80 -12.19 -2.45
N GLY A 41 9.44 -11.76 -1.36
CA GLY A 41 10.55 -10.81 -1.41
C GLY A 41 10.63 -9.94 -0.17
N ALA A 42 11.00 -10.53 0.98
CA ALA A 42 11.36 -9.81 2.23
C ALA A 42 10.60 -8.50 2.45
N GLU A 43 9.27 -8.57 2.35
CA GLU A 43 8.39 -7.43 2.44
C GLU A 43 7.99 -7.30 3.91
N SER A 44 8.14 -6.10 4.45
CA SER A 44 7.61 -5.73 5.76
C SER A 44 6.10 -5.93 5.72
N ALA A 45 5.63 -7.15 6.01
CA ALA A 45 4.23 -7.52 5.91
C ALA A 45 3.41 -6.56 6.77
N SER A 46 2.73 -5.64 6.11
CA SER A 46 1.87 -4.64 6.73
C SER A 46 0.48 -5.25 6.91
N ILE A 47 -0.03 -5.23 8.14
CA ILE A 47 -1.35 -5.72 8.48
C ILE A 47 -2.31 -4.53 8.46
N LEU A 48 -3.33 -4.60 7.62
CA LEU A 48 -4.36 -3.58 7.48
C LEU A 48 -5.62 -3.98 8.24
N LEU A 49 -6.09 -3.09 9.11
CA LEU A 49 -7.32 -3.22 9.87
C LEU A 49 -8.26 -2.06 9.54
N LYS A 50 -9.53 -2.36 9.28
CA LYS A 50 -10.58 -1.36 9.09
C LYS A 50 -11.90 -1.84 9.66
N GLY A 51 -12.58 -1.00 10.45
CA GLY A 51 -13.89 -1.41 10.98
C GLY A 51 -14.46 -0.51 12.07
N SER A 52 -15.07 -1.14 13.07
CA SER A 52 -15.88 -0.51 14.12
C SER A 52 -15.15 0.60 14.86
N ASP A 53 -15.75 1.79 14.87
CA ASP A 53 -15.26 2.94 15.65
C ASP A 53 -15.33 2.69 17.16
N THR A 54 -16.22 1.79 17.61
CA THR A 54 -16.29 1.38 19.02
C THR A 54 -15.07 0.55 19.43
N VAL A 55 -14.55 -0.28 18.52
CA VAL A 55 -13.41 -1.17 18.77
C VAL A 55 -12.08 -0.50 18.42
N LEU A 56 -12.11 0.59 17.64
CA LEU A 56 -10.92 1.33 17.19
C LEU A 56 -9.87 1.61 18.27
N PRO A 57 -10.20 2.18 19.46
CA PRO A 57 -9.18 2.47 20.47
C PRO A 57 -8.50 1.21 21.03
N LEU A 58 -9.24 0.10 21.11
CA LEU A 58 -8.68 -1.19 21.54
C LEU A 58 -7.75 -1.75 20.46
N ALA A 59 -8.21 -1.77 19.21
CA ALA A 59 -7.40 -2.26 18.10
C ALA A 59 -6.12 -1.45 17.88
N GLN A 60 -6.16 -0.14 18.13
CA GLN A 60 -4.96 0.72 18.09
C GLN A 60 -3.96 0.36 19.20
N ALA A 61 -4.43 0.17 20.44
CA ALA A 61 -3.56 -0.24 21.55
C ALA A 61 -2.94 -1.63 21.30
N GLU A 62 -3.71 -2.59 20.77
CA GLU A 62 -3.20 -3.91 20.40
C GLU A 62 -2.20 -3.84 19.24
N ALA A 63 -2.43 -2.97 18.26
CA ALA A 63 -1.50 -2.74 17.16
C ALA A 63 -0.15 -2.18 17.64
N GLU A 64 -0.17 -1.24 18.58
CA GLU A 64 1.04 -0.68 19.19
C GLU A 64 1.86 -1.75 19.92
N GLU A 65 1.22 -2.55 20.77
CA GLU A 65 1.90 -3.63 21.50
C GLU A 65 2.46 -4.69 20.53
N PHE A 66 1.66 -5.09 19.54
CA PHE A 66 2.11 -6.06 18.54
C PHE A 66 3.35 -5.58 17.78
N MET A 67 3.36 -4.31 17.36
CA MET A 67 4.52 -3.72 16.68
C MET A 67 5.75 -3.59 17.60
N ALA A 68 5.54 -3.36 18.90
CA ALA A 68 6.63 -3.34 19.88
C ALA A 68 7.28 -4.72 20.04
N GLU A 69 6.49 -5.79 20.08
CA GLU A 69 6.99 -7.17 20.19
C GLU A 69 7.54 -7.71 18.85
N ASN A 70 7.01 -7.24 17.72
CA ASN A 70 7.33 -7.76 16.39
C ASN A 70 8.05 -6.72 15.53
N SER A 71 9.33 -6.53 15.80
CA SER A 71 10.20 -5.61 15.05
C SER A 71 10.17 -5.91 13.54
N GLY A 72 9.86 -4.89 12.72
CA GLY A 72 9.78 -5.00 11.26
C GLY A 72 8.40 -5.37 10.71
N LYS A 73 7.40 -5.57 11.57
CA LYS A 73 5.99 -5.63 11.18
C LYS A 73 5.34 -4.26 11.36
N SER A 74 4.39 -3.94 10.49
CA SER A 74 3.61 -2.70 10.57
C SER A 74 2.14 -3.06 10.64
N VAL A 75 1.38 -2.31 11.45
CA VAL A 75 -0.06 -2.49 11.60
C VAL A 75 -0.72 -1.13 11.41
N THR A 76 -1.69 -1.06 10.52
CA THR A 76 -2.47 0.16 10.26
C THR A 76 -3.92 -0.08 10.65
N VAL A 77 -4.47 0.77 11.52
CA VAL A 77 -5.85 0.64 12.02
C VAL A 77 -6.68 1.85 11.62
N THR A 78 -7.79 1.60 10.93
CA THR A 78 -8.71 2.62 10.41
C THR A 78 -10.13 2.40 10.93
N GLY A 79 -10.81 3.49 11.32
CA GLY A 79 -12.24 3.47 11.67
C GLY A 79 -13.15 3.47 10.43
N GLY A 80 -14.46 3.61 10.65
CA GLY A 80 -15.47 3.68 9.59
C GLY A 80 -16.76 2.91 9.89
N GLY A 81 -16.79 2.10 10.95
CA GLY A 81 -17.94 1.29 11.36
C GLY A 81 -17.84 -0.17 10.91
N SER A 82 -18.58 -1.06 11.60
CA SER A 82 -18.49 -2.52 11.39
C SER A 82 -18.79 -2.92 9.94
N GLY A 83 -19.88 -2.41 9.34
CA GLY A 83 -20.26 -2.76 7.96
C GLY A 83 -19.24 -2.30 6.91
N VAL A 84 -18.61 -1.14 7.12
CA VAL A 84 -17.53 -0.65 6.25
C VAL A 84 -16.29 -1.54 6.34
N GLY A 85 -15.96 -2.01 7.54
CA GLY A 85 -14.88 -2.98 7.73
C GLY A 85 -15.18 -4.32 7.07
N ILE A 86 -16.39 -4.86 7.29
CA ILE A 86 -16.82 -6.13 6.71
C ILE A 86 -16.79 -6.08 5.18
N ALA A 87 -17.34 -5.02 4.57
CA ALA A 87 -17.28 -4.82 3.12
C ALA A 87 -15.83 -4.77 2.62
N ALA A 88 -14.96 -3.99 3.27
CA ALA A 88 -13.54 -3.91 2.91
C ALA A 88 -12.82 -5.26 3.05
N LEU A 89 -13.24 -6.12 3.98
CA LEU A 89 -12.69 -7.46 4.13
C LEU A 89 -13.14 -8.38 3.00
N ILE A 90 -14.41 -8.33 2.62
CA ILE A 90 -14.97 -9.10 1.49
C ILE A 90 -14.30 -8.70 0.18
N ASP A 91 -14.08 -7.39 -0.01
CA ASP A 91 -13.41 -6.83 -1.19
C ASP A 91 -11.89 -7.08 -1.20
N GLY A 92 -11.34 -7.63 -0.11
CA GLY A 92 -9.91 -7.94 0.02
C GLY A 92 -9.00 -6.73 0.22
N GLU A 93 -9.57 -5.58 0.61
CA GLU A 93 -8.81 -4.35 0.87
C GLU A 93 -8.06 -4.40 2.21
N VAL A 94 -8.57 -5.18 3.18
CA VAL A 94 -8.00 -5.29 4.52
C VAL A 94 -7.80 -6.74 4.95
N ASN A 95 -6.90 -6.94 5.91
CA ASN A 95 -6.62 -8.27 6.45
C ASN A 95 -7.57 -8.65 7.59
N ILE A 96 -8.03 -7.66 8.38
CA ILE A 96 -8.90 -7.88 9.53
C ILE A 96 -9.95 -6.77 9.57
N ALA A 97 -11.20 -7.15 9.84
CA ALA A 97 -12.30 -6.21 10.08
C ALA A 97 -12.81 -6.30 11.53
N PRO A 98 -12.38 -5.39 12.43
CA PRO A 98 -12.96 -5.29 13.76
C PRO A 98 -14.44 -4.92 13.68
N ALA A 99 -15.31 -5.67 14.34
CA ALA A 99 -16.74 -5.44 14.32
C ALA A 99 -17.30 -5.44 15.75
N SER A 100 -18.20 -4.49 16.04
CA SER A 100 -18.94 -4.43 17.32
C SER A 100 -20.30 -5.16 17.28
N ARG A 101 -20.61 -5.82 16.14
CA ARG A 101 -21.80 -6.64 15.92
C ARG A 101 -21.45 -7.82 15.03
N GLU A 102 -22.35 -8.81 14.99
CA GLU A 102 -22.29 -9.92 14.05
C GLU A 102 -22.56 -9.44 12.60
N MET A 103 -22.09 -10.22 11.62
CA MET A 103 -22.42 -10.01 10.20
C MET A 103 -23.90 -10.31 9.96
N THR A 104 -24.52 -9.54 9.07
CA THR A 104 -25.90 -9.81 8.63
C THR A 104 -25.93 -10.80 7.49
N ASP A 105 -27.09 -11.39 7.21
CA ASP A 105 -27.26 -12.32 6.06
C ASP A 105 -26.89 -11.69 4.71
N ASP A 106 -27.06 -10.38 4.54
CA ASP A 106 -26.68 -9.64 3.33
C ASP A 106 -25.16 -9.40 3.21
N GLU A 107 -24.38 -9.69 4.25
CA GLU A 107 -22.92 -9.48 4.35
C GLU A 107 -22.13 -10.81 4.32
N ILE A 108 -22.79 -11.93 3.96
CA ILE A 108 -22.23 -13.31 3.97
C ILE A 108 -22.23 -13.91 2.56
#